data_AF-A0AAJ1BIS3-F1
#
_entry.id   AF-A0AAJ1BIS3-F1
#
_cell.length_a   1.000
_cell.length_b   1.000
_cell.length_c   1.000
_cell.angle_alpha   90.00
_cell.angle_beta   90.00
_cell.angle_gamma   90.00
#
_symmetry.space_group_name_H-M   'P 1'
#
loop_
_entity.id
_entity.type
_entity.pdbx_description
1 polymer ?
#
loop_
_entity_poly.entity_id
_entity_poly.type
_entity_poly.pdbx_seq_one_letter_code
_entity_poly.pdbx_strand_id
1 'polypeptide(L)'
;MTWLEVMAEQAELHGQKAVANKLGISRTTVSQVLSGKYPGDMERMRKLVEGAYMNRTVLCPVLGEIPLNECLANQRNTRTTGNPIRIKLYRACRAGCGHSSLEVDQVFTVQSSLVSRRNDYDADGTIRRLMLQAGDDKPQLIALLKTELKHLGARFNRAMKEKA
;
A
#
# COMPACT_ATOMS: atom_id res chain seq x y z
N MET A 1 -14.37 11.90 32.92
CA MET A 1 -12.90 11.80 32.91
C MET A 1 -12.41 12.21 31.53
N THR A 2 -11.53 13.20 31.46
CA THR A 2 -10.96 13.69 30.21
C THR A 2 -9.80 12.81 29.76
N TRP A 3 -9.45 12.83 28.48
CA TRP A 3 -8.30 12.06 27.97
C TRP A 3 -6.97 12.50 28.62
N LEU A 4 -6.85 13.77 29.01
CA LEU A 4 -5.68 14.28 29.73
C LEU A 4 -5.57 13.68 31.14
N GLU A 5 -6.69 13.57 31.85
CA GLU A 5 -6.74 12.91 33.17
C GLU A 5 -6.33 11.44 33.06
N VAL A 6 -6.88 10.71 32.08
CA VAL A 6 -6.50 9.31 31.82
C VAL A 6 -5.00 9.21 31.53
N MET A 7 -4.46 10.10 30.70
CA MET A 7 -3.04 10.09 30.37
C MET A 7 -2.16 10.39 31.59
N ALA A 8 -2.59 11.28 32.49
CA ALA A 8 -1.90 11.61 33.72
C ALA A 8 -1.91 10.43 34.71
N GLU A 9 -3.07 9.82 34.92
CA GLU A 9 -3.25 8.64 35.77
C GLU A 9 -2.37 7.47 35.27
N GLN A 10 -2.40 7.18 33.97
CA GLN A 10 -1.55 6.11 33.40
C GLN A 10 -0.06 6.43 33.52
N ALA A 11 0.33 7.70 33.45
CA ALA A 11 1.71 8.12 33.63
C ALA A 11 2.18 8.01 35.10
N GLU A 12 1.26 8.19 36.06
CA GLU A 12 1.52 7.97 37.47
C GLU A 12 1.65 6.48 37.80
N LEU A 13 0.75 5.64 37.27
CA LEU A 13 0.73 4.20 37.52
C LEU A 13 1.89 3.45 36.85
N HIS A 14 2.20 3.77 35.60
CA HIS A 14 3.14 3.00 34.78
C HIS A 14 4.40 3.77 34.38
N GLY A 15 4.46 5.06 34.68
CA GLY A 15 5.53 5.94 34.26
C GLY A 15 5.38 6.44 32.82
N GLN A 16 5.85 7.67 32.59
CA GLN A 16 5.77 8.33 31.28
C GLN A 16 6.44 7.55 30.14
N LYS A 17 7.49 6.77 30.43
CA LYS A 17 8.19 5.95 29.42
C LYS A 17 7.29 4.81 28.91
N ALA A 18 6.54 4.15 29.80
CA ALA A 18 5.62 3.09 29.42
C ALA A 18 4.47 3.64 28.58
N VAL A 19 3.90 4.78 29.00
CA VAL A 19 2.85 5.48 28.25
C VAL A 19 3.35 5.89 26.86
N ALA A 20 4.55 6.47 26.77
CA ALA A 20 5.17 6.85 25.50
C ALA A 20 5.30 5.65 24.53
N ASN A 21 5.79 4.51 25.03
CA ASN A 21 5.93 3.29 24.24
C ASN A 21 4.57 2.76 23.75
N LYS A 22 3.55 2.74 24.62
CA LYS A 22 2.20 2.28 24.28
C LYS A 22 1.54 3.14 23.21
N LEU A 23 1.76 4.46 23.26
CA LEU A 23 1.21 5.43 22.31
C LEU A 23 2.06 5.61 21.04
N GLY A 24 3.29 5.06 21.00
CA GLY A 24 4.22 5.21 19.89
C GLY A 24 4.74 6.64 19.72
N ILE A 25 4.94 7.37 20.83
CA ILE A 25 5.46 8.74 20.85
C ILE A 25 6.69 8.84 21.77
N SER A 26 7.40 9.97 21.75
CA SER A 26 8.55 10.17 22.64
C SER A 26 8.12 10.50 24.06
N ARG A 27 8.93 10.12 25.06
CA ARG A 27 8.72 10.50 26.47
C ARG A 27 8.62 12.02 26.63
N THR A 28 9.44 12.78 25.89
CA THR A 28 9.40 14.24 25.90
C THR A 28 8.04 14.77 25.44
N THR A 29 7.43 14.14 24.44
CA THR A 29 6.07 14.49 23.97
C THR A 29 5.06 14.28 25.10
N VAL A 30 5.12 13.14 25.80
CA VAL A 30 4.26 12.86 26.97
C VAL A 30 4.39 13.96 28.02
N SER A 31 5.62 14.33 28.39
CA SER A 31 5.87 15.41 29.35
C SER A 31 5.33 16.76 28.88
N GLN A 32 5.53 17.11 27.60
CA GLN A 32 5.05 18.37 27.04
C GLN A 32 3.53 18.45 27.04
N VAL A 33 2.84 17.36 26.67
CA VAL A 33 1.38 17.27 26.68
C VAL A 33 0.84 17.44 28.10
N LEU A 34 1.38 16.71 29.08
CA LEU A 34 0.96 16.81 30.48
C LEU A 34 1.22 18.20 31.08
N SER A 35 2.27 18.90 30.63
CA SER A 35 2.58 20.27 31.06
C SER A 35 1.83 21.37 30.30
N GLY A 36 0.99 21.02 29.32
CA GLY A 36 0.27 21.99 28.47
C GLY A 36 1.16 22.77 27.51
N LYS A 37 2.40 22.32 27.26
CA LYS A 37 3.40 23.01 26.42
C LYS A 37 3.59 22.37 25.05
N TYR A 38 2.82 21.35 24.70
CA TYR A 38 2.98 20.65 23.43
C TYR A 38 2.45 21.52 22.26
N PRO A 39 3.31 21.92 21.31
CA PRO A 39 2.91 22.81 20.20
C PRO A 39 2.30 22.05 19.02
N GLY A 40 2.24 20.71 19.08
CA GLY A 40 1.78 19.86 17.99
C GLY A 40 0.28 19.62 18.00
N ASP A 41 -0.13 18.63 17.19
CA ASP A 41 -1.53 18.25 17.03
C ASP A 41 -2.08 17.58 18.30
N MET A 42 -2.82 18.36 19.10
CA MET A 42 -3.50 17.92 20.31
C MET A 42 -4.65 16.95 20.03
N GLU A 43 -5.31 17.08 18.88
CA GLU A 43 -6.40 16.20 18.47
C GLU A 43 -5.89 14.79 18.14
N ARG A 44 -4.69 14.71 17.53
CA ARG A 44 -3.98 13.44 17.38
C ARG A 44 -3.65 12.81 18.74
N MET A 45 -3.20 13.59 19.72
CA MET A 45 -2.88 13.07 21.06
C MET A 45 -4.13 12.51 21.73
N ARG A 46 -5.25 13.23 21.67
CA ARG A 46 -6.55 12.76 22.15
C ARG A 46 -6.92 11.40 21.56
N LYS A 47 -6.87 11.26 20.22
CA LYS A 47 -7.20 9.99 19.53
C LYS A 47 -6.30 8.83 19.94
N LEU A 48 -5.01 9.09 20.16
CA LEU A 48 -4.06 8.07 20.61
C LEU A 48 -4.39 7.58 22.01
N VAL A 49 -4.66 8.49 22.94
CA VAL A 49 -5.02 8.16 24.33
C VAL A 49 -6.36 7.44 24.40
N GLU A 50 -7.37 7.94 23.67
CA GLU A 50 -8.68 7.31 23.60
C GLU A 50 -8.63 5.89 23.05
N GLY A 51 -7.83 5.67 21.99
CA GLY A 51 -7.61 4.35 21.43
C GLY A 51 -6.88 3.40 22.38
N ALA A 52 -5.87 3.90 23.12
CA ALA A 52 -5.03 3.06 23.95
C ALA A 52 -5.62 2.72 25.33
N TYR A 53 -6.38 3.64 25.93
CA TYR A 53 -6.81 3.54 27.33
C TYR A 53 -8.31 3.71 27.54
N MET A 54 -9.06 4.23 26.56
CA MET A 54 -10.51 4.47 26.67
C MET A 54 -11.34 3.56 25.77
N ASN A 55 -10.78 2.42 25.35
CA ASN A 55 -11.45 1.41 24.51
C ASN A 55 -12.09 1.96 23.22
N ARG A 56 -11.53 3.01 22.63
CA ARG A 56 -12.00 3.52 21.35
C ARG A 56 -11.53 2.60 20.21
N THR A 57 -12.44 1.83 19.64
CA THR A 57 -12.16 0.91 18.51
C THR A 57 -12.72 1.44 17.18
N VAL A 58 -12.21 0.88 16.09
CA VAL A 58 -12.65 1.12 14.71
C VAL A 58 -12.69 -0.19 13.92
N LEU A 59 -13.56 -0.28 12.92
CA LEU A 59 -13.62 -1.44 12.03
C LEU A 59 -12.65 -1.25 10.85
N CYS A 60 -11.50 -1.92 10.93
CA CYS A 60 -10.52 -1.98 9.86
C CYS A 60 -10.93 -3.02 8.81
N PRO A 61 -10.95 -2.69 7.51
CA PRO A 61 -11.31 -3.62 6.44
C PRO A 61 -10.33 -4.81 6.29
N VAL A 62 -9.14 -4.74 6.90
CA VAL A 62 -8.12 -5.80 6.83
C VAL A 62 -7.99 -6.58 8.13
N LEU A 63 -8.08 -5.92 9.28
CA LEU A 63 -7.83 -6.52 10.60
C LEU A 63 -9.10 -6.73 11.43
N GLY A 64 -10.27 -6.25 10.99
CA GLY A 64 -11.49 -6.27 11.78
C GLY A 64 -11.49 -5.16 12.83
N GLU A 65 -12.10 -5.42 13.99
CA GLU A 65 -12.16 -4.46 15.09
C GLU A 65 -10.78 -4.26 15.73
N ILE A 66 -10.24 -3.04 15.65
CA ILE A 66 -8.95 -2.69 16.23
C ILE A 66 -9.03 -1.38 17.02
N PRO A 67 -8.17 -1.18 18.02
CA PRO A 67 -8.02 0.10 18.71
C PRO A 67 -7.63 1.25 17.76
N LEU A 68 -8.16 2.45 18.01
CA LEU A 68 -7.93 3.62 17.16
C LEU A 68 -6.44 4.00 17.06
N ASN A 69 -5.67 3.84 18.15
CA ASN A 69 -4.23 4.10 18.16
C ASN A 69 -3.47 3.13 17.23
N GLU A 70 -3.89 1.87 17.17
CA GLU A 70 -3.32 0.87 16.26
C GLU A 70 -3.67 1.18 14.80
N CYS A 71 -4.91 1.59 14.53
CA CYS A 71 -5.33 2.06 13.22
C CYS A 71 -4.44 3.22 12.73
N LEU A 72 -4.22 4.25 13.56
CA LEU A 72 -3.34 5.37 13.23
C LEU A 72 -1.87 4.95 13.02
N ALA A 73 -1.36 4.01 13.82
CA ALA A 73 -0.02 3.47 13.65
C ALA A 73 0.12 2.71 12.32
N ASN A 74 -0.88 1.92 11.95
CA ASN A 74 -0.91 1.18 10.69
C ASN A 74 -1.00 2.11 9.47
N GLN A 75 -1.73 3.23 9.57
CA GLN A 75 -1.80 4.23 8.50
C GLN A 75 -0.45 4.89 8.22
N ARG A 76 0.30 5.25 9.28
CA ARG A 76 1.63 5.90 9.16
C ARG A 76 2.73 4.95 8.71
N ASN A 77 2.54 3.65 8.85
CA ASN A 77 3.57 2.69 8.51
C ASN A 77 3.73 2.56 6.98
N THR A 78 4.88 3.01 6.47
CA THR A 78 5.25 2.92 5.05
C THR A 78 6.11 1.68 4.73
N ARG A 79 6.63 0.99 5.76
CA ARG A 79 7.48 -0.19 5.60
C ARG A 79 6.61 -1.43 5.40
N THR A 80 6.38 -1.77 4.13
CA THR A 80 5.50 -2.88 3.72
C THR A 80 6.25 -4.10 3.19
N THR A 81 7.55 -3.99 2.92
CA THR A 81 8.35 -5.06 2.34
C THR A 81 8.35 -6.32 3.21
N GLY A 82 8.09 -7.48 2.60
CA GLY A 82 8.21 -8.79 3.24
C GLY A 82 7.02 -9.25 4.07
N ASN A 83 6.00 -8.41 4.31
CA ASN A 83 4.80 -8.83 5.04
C ASN A 83 3.51 -8.58 4.22
N PRO A 84 2.80 -9.63 3.77
CA PRO A 84 1.61 -9.49 2.94
C PRO A 84 0.45 -8.80 3.65
N ILE A 85 0.31 -8.94 4.97
CA ILE A 85 -0.70 -8.22 5.76
C ILE A 85 -0.37 -6.72 5.77
N ARG A 86 0.90 -6.34 5.93
CA ARG A 86 1.32 -4.94 5.88
C ARG A 86 1.07 -4.32 4.50
N ILE A 87 1.28 -5.07 3.42
CA ILE A 87 0.94 -4.64 2.06
C ILE A 87 -0.57 -4.42 1.92
N LYS A 88 -1.41 -5.36 2.40
CA LYS A 88 -2.87 -5.22 2.38
C LYS A 88 -3.34 -4.00 3.16
N LEU A 89 -2.83 -3.80 4.38
CA LEU A 89 -3.12 -2.63 5.22
C LEU A 89 -2.74 -1.33 4.53
N TYR A 90 -1.52 -1.24 3.99
CA TYR A 90 -1.03 -0.05 3.31
C TYR A 90 -1.92 0.34 2.14
N ARG A 91 -2.34 -0.65 1.33
CA ARG A 91 -3.26 -0.44 0.20
C ARG A 91 -4.64 -0.02 0.69
N ALA A 92 -5.22 -0.72 1.66
CA ALA A 92 -6.55 -0.40 2.18
C ALA A 92 -6.62 1.02 2.76
N CYS A 93 -5.60 1.45 3.52
CA CYS A 93 -5.54 2.81 4.07
C CYS A 93 -5.46 3.90 2.98
N ARG A 94 -4.88 3.61 1.81
CA ARG A 94 -4.70 4.56 0.70
C ARG A 94 -5.75 4.43 -0.41
N ALA A 95 -6.61 3.42 -0.35
CA ALA A 95 -7.68 3.16 -1.30
C ALA A 95 -9.04 3.79 -0.91
N GLY A 96 -9.05 4.73 0.05
CA GLY A 96 -10.28 5.41 0.49
C GLY A 96 -10.93 4.82 1.75
N CYS A 97 -10.14 4.26 2.67
CA CYS A 97 -10.67 3.86 3.98
C CYS A 97 -11.28 5.07 4.72
N GLY A 98 -12.52 4.96 5.21
CA GLY A 98 -13.25 6.03 5.89
C GLY A 98 -12.65 6.48 7.24
N HIS A 99 -11.66 5.75 7.75
CA HIS A 99 -10.89 6.12 8.94
C HIS A 99 -9.49 6.65 8.60
N SER A 100 -9.11 6.67 7.32
CA SER A 100 -7.79 7.14 6.89
C SER A 100 -7.69 8.65 7.04
N SER A 101 -6.67 9.11 7.77
CA SER A 101 -6.32 10.53 7.85
C SER A 101 -5.18 10.90 6.90
N LEU A 102 -4.85 10.02 5.95
CA LEU A 102 -3.81 10.27 4.97
C LEU A 102 -4.40 11.13 3.85
N GLU A 103 -3.76 12.25 3.55
CA GLU A 103 -3.95 12.89 2.25
C GLU A 103 -3.53 11.86 1.20
N VAL A 104 -4.43 11.58 0.26
CA VAL A 104 -4.16 10.63 -0.81
C VAL A 104 -3.09 11.28 -1.69
N ASP A 105 -1.81 11.08 -1.33
CA ASP A 105 -0.72 11.26 -2.27
C ASP A 105 -1.11 10.42 -3.47
N GLN A 106 -1.37 11.10 -4.58
CA GLN A 106 -1.87 10.51 -5.81
C GLN A 106 -1.15 9.20 -5.99
N VAL A 107 -1.87 8.09 -5.79
CA VAL A 107 -1.33 6.77 -6.09
C VAL A 107 -0.82 6.96 -7.50
N PHE A 108 0.49 6.79 -7.72
CA PHE A 108 1.05 6.69 -9.05
C PHE A 108 0.27 5.55 -9.67
N THR A 109 -0.81 5.93 -10.34
CA THR A 109 -1.71 5.02 -10.98
C THR A 109 -0.85 4.62 -12.13
N VAL A 110 -0.15 3.49 -11.98
CA VAL A 110 0.49 2.81 -13.10
C VAL A 110 -0.60 2.84 -14.14
N GLN A 111 -0.40 3.66 -15.18
CA GLN A 111 -1.45 3.96 -16.11
C GLN A 111 -2.05 2.62 -16.51
N SER A 112 -3.37 2.49 -16.43
CA SER A 112 -4.10 1.27 -16.80
C SER A 112 -3.66 0.73 -18.18
N SER A 113 -3.07 1.59 -19.02
CA SER A 113 -2.41 1.28 -20.28
C SER A 113 -1.29 0.23 -20.19
N LEU A 114 -0.65 0.02 -19.03
CA LEU A 114 0.40 -0.99 -18.86
C LEU A 114 -0.12 -2.37 -18.43
N VAL A 115 -1.32 -2.44 -17.85
CA VAL A 115 -1.95 -3.73 -17.52
C VAL A 115 -2.54 -4.39 -18.77
N SER A 116 -2.98 -3.59 -19.75
CA SER A 116 -3.57 -4.09 -21.00
C SER A 116 -2.56 -4.81 -21.92
N ARG A 117 -1.26 -4.47 -21.86
CA ARG A 117 -0.27 -4.98 -22.83
C ARG A 117 0.23 -6.40 -22.59
N ARG A 118 -0.17 -7.10 -21.51
CA ARG A 118 0.37 -8.44 -21.25
C ARG A 118 -0.11 -9.50 -22.25
N ASN A 119 -1.16 -9.22 -23.02
CA ASN A 119 -1.74 -10.15 -23.99
C ASN A 119 -1.72 -9.65 -25.44
N ASP A 120 -1.21 -8.45 -25.71
CA ASP A 120 -1.20 -7.89 -27.06
C ASP A 120 0.03 -8.40 -27.83
N TYR A 121 -0.16 -8.81 -29.08
CA TYR A 121 0.94 -9.22 -29.94
C TYR A 121 1.73 -7.98 -30.41
N ASP A 122 2.98 -7.85 -29.96
CA ASP A 122 3.91 -6.81 -30.41
C ASP A 122 4.56 -7.21 -31.75
N ALA A 123 3.93 -6.79 -32.85
CA ALA A 123 4.41 -7.03 -34.20
C ALA A 123 5.76 -6.36 -34.45
N ASP A 124 5.91 -5.09 -34.06
CA ASP A 124 7.12 -4.30 -34.35
C ASP A 124 8.33 -4.78 -33.56
N GLY A 125 8.15 -5.16 -32.29
CA GLY A 125 9.20 -5.79 -31.50
C GLY A 125 9.63 -7.14 -32.06
N THR A 126 8.68 -7.91 -32.59
CA THR A 126 8.98 -9.21 -33.21
C THR A 126 9.72 -9.04 -34.53
N ILE A 127 9.29 -8.13 -35.41
CA ILE A 127 9.98 -7.83 -36.67
C ILE A 127 11.42 -7.38 -36.41
N ARG A 128 11.64 -6.46 -35.48
CA ARG A 128 12.99 -6.00 -35.10
C ARG A 128 13.88 -7.16 -34.64
N ARG A 129 13.36 -8.05 -33.79
CA ARG A 129 14.09 -9.24 -33.32
C ARG A 129 14.49 -10.16 -34.47
N LEU A 130 13.56 -10.44 -35.39
CA LEU A 130 13.80 -11.34 -36.51
C LEU A 130 14.80 -10.75 -37.51
N MET A 131 14.74 -9.44 -37.75
CA MET A 131 15.75 -8.73 -38.55
C MET A 131 17.14 -8.83 -37.92
N LEU A 132 17.26 -8.63 -36.60
CA LEU A 132 18.54 -8.78 -35.89
C LEU A 132 19.07 -10.22 -35.96
N GLN A 133 18.19 -11.22 -35.88
CA GLN A 133 18.57 -12.63 -35.92
C GLN A 133 19.02 -13.08 -37.32
N ALA A 134 18.44 -12.51 -38.37
CA ALA A 134 18.81 -12.81 -39.75
C ALA A 134 20.03 -12.03 -40.25
N GLY A 135 20.31 -10.85 -39.66
CA GLY A 135 21.32 -9.94 -40.19
C GLY A 135 20.99 -9.54 -41.64
N ASP A 136 21.98 -9.67 -42.53
CA ASP A 136 21.84 -9.38 -43.97
C ASP A 136 21.35 -10.59 -44.80
N ASP A 137 21.15 -11.76 -44.19
CA ASP A 137 20.68 -12.98 -44.87
C ASP A 137 19.15 -12.93 -45.09
N LYS A 138 18.76 -12.52 -46.30
CA LYS A 138 17.35 -12.45 -46.73
C LYS A 138 16.65 -13.83 -46.72
N PRO A 139 17.23 -14.91 -47.27
CA PRO A 139 16.67 -16.26 -47.11
C PRO A 139 16.37 -16.63 -45.67
N GLN A 140 17.29 -16.34 -44.74
CA GLN A 140 17.10 -16.62 -43.31
C GLN A 140 15.96 -15.79 -42.71
N LEU A 141 15.87 -14.50 -43.04
CA LEU A 141 14.76 -13.64 -42.61
C LEU A 141 13.40 -14.17 -43.09
N ILE A 142 13.32 -14.62 -44.34
CA ILE A 142 12.08 -15.20 -44.90
C ILE A 142 11.68 -16.47 -44.16
N ALA A 143 12.64 -17.35 -43.81
CA ALA A 143 12.37 -18.56 -43.05
C ALA A 143 11.85 -18.27 -41.63
N LEU A 144 12.43 -17.26 -40.97
CA LEU A 144 12.00 -16.80 -39.65
C LEU A 144 10.59 -16.20 -39.68
N LEU A 145 10.30 -15.34 -40.65
CA LEU A 145 8.97 -14.75 -40.84
C LEU A 145 7.90 -15.81 -41.13
N LYS A 146 8.21 -16.81 -41.98
CA LYS A 146 7.30 -17.94 -42.24
C LYS A 146 6.96 -18.72 -40.97
N THR A 147 7.95 -18.90 -40.10
CA THR A 147 7.77 -19.61 -38.83
C THR A 147 6.89 -18.80 -37.88
N GLU A 148 7.13 -17.50 -37.76
CA GLU A 148 6.32 -16.61 -36.92
C GLU A 148 4.86 -16.56 -37.38
N LEU A 149 4.60 -16.50 -38.70
CA LEU A 149 3.25 -16.55 -39.25
C LEU A 149 2.50 -17.84 -38.86
N LYS A 150 3.18 -18.99 -38.84
CA LYS A 150 2.58 -20.25 -38.38
C LYS A 150 2.22 -20.20 -36.90
N HIS A 151 3.10 -19.66 -36.06
CA HIS A 151 2.82 -19.49 -34.62
C HIS A 151 1.65 -18.55 -34.36
N LEU A 152 1.59 -17.42 -35.08
CA LEU A 152 0.46 -16.50 -35.03
C LEU A 152 -0.84 -17.17 -35.43
N GLY A 153 -0.85 -17.92 -36.53
CA GLY A 153 -2.03 -18.67 -36.97
C GLY A 153 -2.51 -19.66 -35.90
N ALA A 154 -1.60 -20.40 -35.26
CA ALA A 154 -1.95 -21.32 -34.18
C ALA A 154 -2.56 -20.60 -32.96
N ARG A 155 -1.96 -19.48 -32.54
CA ARG A 155 -2.48 -18.66 -31.43
C ARG A 155 -3.84 -18.05 -31.76
N PHE A 156 -4.01 -17.53 -32.98
CA PHE A 156 -5.26 -16.97 -33.46
C PHE A 156 -6.37 -18.04 -33.46
N ASN A 157 -6.12 -19.21 -34.03
CA ASN A 157 -7.09 -20.31 -34.04
C ASN A 157 -7.49 -20.76 -32.63
N ARG A 158 -6.54 -20.79 -31.69
CA ARG A 158 -6.83 -21.08 -30.28
C ARG A 158 -7.75 -20.03 -29.65
N ALA A 159 -7.43 -18.75 -29.83
CA ALA A 159 -8.25 -17.65 -29.33
C ALA A 159 -9.66 -17.64 -29.95
N MET A 160 -9.80 -18.02 -31.22
CA MET A 160 -11.10 -18.17 -31.87
C MET A 160 -11.92 -19.32 -31.29
N LYS A 161 -11.28 -20.45 -30.95
CA LYS A 161 -11.93 -21.59 -30.29
C LYS A 161 -12.39 -21.29 -28.87
N GLU A 162 -11.64 -20.48 -28.11
CA GLU A 162 -12.00 -20.09 -26.74
C GLU A 162 -13.19 -19.10 -26.69
N LYS A 163 -13.53 -18.46 -27.81
CA LYS A 163 -14.64 -17.50 -27.94
C LYS A 163 -15.92 -18.10 -28.57
N ALA A 164 -15.84 -19.30 -29.14
CA ALA A 164 -16.95 -20.02 -29.77
C ALA A 164 -17.62 -20.96 -28.76
#